data_AF-A0A6P6NJF2-F1
#
_entry.id   AF-A0A6P6NJF2-F1
#
_cell.length_a   1.000
_cell.length_b   1.000
_cell.length_c   1.000
_cell.angle_alpha   90.00
_cell.angle_beta   90.00
_cell.angle_gamma   90.00
#
_symmetry.space_group_name_H-M   'P 1'
#
loop_
_entity.id
_entity.type
_entity.pdbx_description
1 polymer ?
#
loop_
_entity_poly.entity_id
_entity_poly.type
_entity_poly.pdbx_seq_one_letter_code
_entity_poly.pdbx_strand_id
1 'polypeptide(L)'
;MILNNPQLLQRNISDHQITHTVRECVFLSDPGPHVILLLLKHDQCSAEDQERVEKVLLSFSEQVYQHTMVLTTQEPNETSDILQNIIQKCANRHFSLQKTSSPDDLLQMFEDIVKMNDGLCLDCAEVSECKKLNLVVCGSDRTLKSFISDLILQQTDRRSDRELHVIDLPALIRLSEEEVMRQTHRCVSLCHPGVHVFILIIPGAPLNNEDRAELEEIQRIFSSRVNKHIMILIKQDSDHQTEELNEETQSVIERFGGRHHLIGPNTQVSTLMEILEQMVEENRGEFFSTETLMDAQMKKLLKFEEMEKKIQSLETYLLSQGNEQNVLGYPCLKHT
;
A
#
# COMPACT_ATOMS: atom_id res chain seq x y z
N MET A 1 -28.05 8.98 -4.34
CA MET A 1 -27.46 7.71 -4.84
C MET A 1 -27.77 6.64 -3.80
N ILE A 2 -28.12 5.42 -4.21
CA ILE A 2 -28.40 4.30 -3.28
C ILE A 2 -27.26 3.30 -3.40
N LEU A 3 -26.55 3.06 -2.30
CA LEU A 3 -25.49 2.06 -2.21
C LEU A 3 -26.02 0.84 -1.47
N ASN A 4 -26.09 -0.29 -2.17
CA ASN A 4 -26.65 -1.51 -1.62
C ASN A 4 -25.53 -2.53 -1.39
N ASN A 5 -25.15 -2.72 -0.13
CA ASN A 5 -24.12 -3.68 0.28
C ASN A 5 -24.70 -4.75 1.20
N PRO A 6 -25.47 -5.72 0.67
CA PRO A 6 -26.11 -6.76 1.48
C PRO A 6 -25.10 -7.72 2.13
N GLN A 7 -23.87 -7.75 1.64
CA GLN A 7 -22.80 -8.60 2.15
C GLN A 7 -22.26 -8.09 3.48
N LEU A 8 -22.31 -6.77 3.74
CA LEU A 8 -21.70 -6.11 4.89
C LEU A 8 -22.20 -6.65 6.24
N LEU A 9 -23.36 -7.32 6.22
CA LEU A 9 -23.95 -7.99 7.37
C LEU A 9 -23.81 -9.53 7.38
N GLN A 10 -22.88 -10.12 6.64
CA GLN A 10 -22.61 -11.56 6.70
C GLN A 10 -21.56 -11.90 7.76
N ARG A 11 -21.71 -13.06 8.40
CA ARG A 11 -20.87 -13.50 9.54
C ARG A 11 -19.45 -13.94 9.15
N ASN A 12 -19.21 -14.20 7.87
CA ASN A 12 -17.93 -14.67 7.35
C ASN A 12 -17.03 -13.53 6.84
N ILE A 13 -17.40 -12.28 7.09
CA ILE A 13 -16.64 -11.11 6.63
C ILE A 13 -15.68 -10.65 7.71
N SER A 14 -14.44 -10.38 7.31
CA SER A 14 -13.38 -9.87 8.17
C SER A 14 -13.51 -8.36 8.44
N ASP A 15 -12.88 -7.88 9.51
CA ASP A 15 -12.81 -6.46 9.86
C ASP A 15 -12.24 -5.59 8.74
N HIS A 16 -11.27 -6.14 8.01
CA HIS A 16 -10.68 -5.50 6.84
C HIS A 16 -11.72 -5.28 5.73
N GLN A 17 -12.51 -6.30 5.43
CA GLN A 17 -13.56 -6.21 4.40
C GLN A 17 -14.70 -5.28 4.82
N ILE A 18 -15.07 -5.23 6.11
CA ILE A 18 -16.03 -4.25 6.64
C ILE A 18 -15.48 -2.84 6.42
N THR A 19 -14.25 -2.58 6.88
CA THR A 19 -13.60 -1.27 6.75
C THR A 19 -13.51 -0.83 5.29
N HIS A 20 -13.11 -1.73 4.39
CA HIS A 20 -13.05 -1.47 2.94
C HIS A 20 -14.44 -1.13 2.38
N THR A 21 -15.46 -1.95 2.64
CA THR A 21 -16.79 -1.71 2.06
C THR A 21 -17.41 -0.40 2.58
N VAL A 22 -17.15 -0.04 3.84
CA VAL A 22 -17.59 1.23 4.42
C VAL A 22 -16.87 2.42 3.77
N ARG A 23 -15.56 2.30 3.49
CA ARG A 23 -14.80 3.31 2.73
C ARG A 23 -15.37 3.52 1.33
N GLU A 24 -15.61 2.45 0.58
CA GLU A 24 -16.24 2.51 -0.74
C GLU A 24 -17.59 3.25 -0.67
N CYS A 25 -18.39 2.97 0.37
CA CYS A 25 -19.68 3.64 0.55
C CYS A 25 -19.54 5.15 0.73
N VAL A 26 -18.57 5.57 1.55
CA VAL A 26 -18.32 6.98 1.83
C VAL A 26 -17.76 7.67 0.60
N PHE A 27 -16.79 7.05 -0.08
CA PHE A 27 -16.16 7.57 -1.29
C PHE A 27 -17.18 7.84 -2.41
N LEU A 28 -18.07 6.89 -2.67
CA LEU A 28 -19.09 7.08 -3.70
C LEU A 28 -20.12 8.15 -3.33
N SER A 29 -20.22 8.53 -2.04
CA SER A 29 -21.27 9.40 -1.50
C SER A 29 -20.86 10.86 -1.29
N ASP A 30 -19.79 11.36 -1.90
CA ASP A 30 -19.26 12.72 -1.72
C ASP A 30 -20.37 13.80 -1.61
N PRO A 31 -20.39 14.64 -0.55
CA PRO A 31 -19.42 14.76 0.55
C PRO A 31 -19.52 13.70 1.67
N GLY A 32 -20.55 12.84 1.65
CA GLY A 32 -20.81 11.78 2.62
C GLY A 32 -22.26 11.27 2.54
N PRO A 33 -22.57 10.11 3.14
CA PRO A 33 -23.93 9.60 3.13
C PRO A 33 -24.84 10.49 3.98
N HIS A 34 -25.99 10.89 3.41
CA HIS A 34 -26.97 11.72 4.13
C HIS A 34 -27.92 10.88 4.98
N VAL A 35 -28.28 9.69 4.48
CA VAL A 35 -29.13 8.70 5.16
C VAL A 35 -28.55 7.32 4.91
N ILE A 36 -28.45 6.51 5.96
CA ILE A 36 -28.02 5.12 5.92
C ILE A 36 -29.24 4.24 6.21
N LEU A 37 -29.48 3.25 5.34
CA LEU A 37 -30.59 2.32 5.50
C LEU A 37 -30.08 0.98 6.00
N LEU A 38 -30.46 0.63 7.23
CA LEU A 38 -30.13 -0.65 7.84
C LEU A 38 -31.30 -1.62 7.67
N LEU A 39 -31.20 -2.52 6.69
CA LEU A 39 -32.22 -3.54 6.44
C LEU A 39 -31.99 -4.78 7.32
N LEU A 40 -32.93 -5.06 8.22
CA LEU A 40 -32.90 -6.23 9.12
C LEU A 40 -34.10 -7.15 8.88
N LYS A 41 -33.87 -8.46 9.03
CA LYS A 41 -34.95 -9.43 9.10
C LYS A 41 -35.45 -9.54 10.53
N HIS A 42 -36.76 -9.65 10.69
CA HIS A 42 -37.39 -9.58 12.00
C HIS A 42 -37.10 -10.80 12.89
N ASP A 43 -36.99 -11.99 12.32
CA ASP A 43 -36.99 -13.28 13.03
C ASP A 43 -35.60 -13.78 13.44
N GLN A 44 -34.51 -13.09 13.08
CA GLN A 44 -33.15 -13.67 13.10
C GLN A 44 -32.05 -12.75 13.64
N CYS A 45 -32.35 -11.75 14.48
CA CYS A 45 -31.30 -10.95 15.14
C CYS A 45 -30.78 -11.65 16.40
N SER A 46 -29.59 -12.25 16.32
CA SER A 46 -28.84 -12.73 17.49
C SER A 46 -28.01 -11.59 18.13
N ALA A 47 -27.45 -11.82 19.32
CA ALA A 47 -26.53 -10.88 19.96
C ALA A 47 -25.24 -10.66 19.12
N GLU A 48 -24.77 -11.70 18.43
CA GLU A 48 -23.65 -11.59 17.49
C GLU A 48 -24.01 -10.69 16.30
N ASP A 49 -25.25 -10.77 15.81
CA ASP A 49 -25.71 -9.92 14.71
C ASP A 49 -25.82 -8.45 15.16
N GLN A 50 -26.19 -8.20 16.43
CA GLN A 50 -26.15 -6.85 17.01
C GLN A 50 -24.73 -6.30 17.10
N GLU A 51 -23.78 -7.03 17.69
CA GLU A 51 -22.39 -6.60 17.81
C GLU A 51 -21.81 -6.25 16.44
N ARG A 52 -22.12 -7.06 15.42
CA ARG A 52 -21.65 -6.84 14.05
C ARG A 52 -22.31 -5.62 13.40
N VAL A 53 -23.62 -5.39 13.60
CA VAL A 53 -24.28 -4.15 13.15
C VAL A 53 -23.62 -2.94 13.78
N GLU A 54 -23.34 -2.98 15.08
CA GLU A 54 -22.68 -1.88 15.79
C GLU A 54 -21.28 -1.61 15.24
N LYS A 55 -20.50 -2.68 15.04
CA LYS A 55 -19.17 -2.59 14.43
C LYS A 55 -19.21 -1.94 13.05
N VAL A 56 -20.13 -2.37 12.20
CA VAL A 56 -20.32 -1.83 10.85
C VAL A 56 -20.68 -0.36 10.89
N LEU A 57 -21.68 0.02 11.70
CA LEU A 57 -22.13 1.40 11.78
C LEU A 57 -21.00 2.30 12.32
N LEU A 58 -20.36 1.91 13.42
CA LEU A 58 -19.26 2.66 14.01
C LEU A 58 -18.02 2.73 13.10
N SER A 59 -17.91 1.87 12.09
CA SER A 59 -16.86 1.98 11.08
C SER A 59 -17.06 3.19 10.14
N PHE A 60 -18.26 3.81 10.10
CA PHE A 60 -18.49 5.06 9.36
C PHE A 60 -18.06 6.28 10.19
N SER A 61 -18.57 6.37 11.42
CA SER A 61 -18.37 7.48 12.37
C SER A 61 -19.16 7.20 13.64
N GLU A 62 -18.81 7.83 14.77
CA GLU A 62 -19.64 7.78 15.99
C GLU A 62 -21.02 8.43 15.78
N GLN A 63 -21.14 9.35 14.82
CA GLN A 63 -22.38 10.05 14.50
C GLN A 63 -23.31 9.26 13.57
N VAL A 64 -22.86 8.11 13.06
CA VAL A 64 -23.60 7.26 12.11
C VAL A 64 -25.05 7.02 12.52
N TYR A 65 -25.30 6.86 13.82
CA TYR A 65 -26.63 6.58 14.33
C TYR A 65 -27.60 7.71 14.02
N GLN A 66 -27.16 8.98 13.98
CA GLN A 66 -27.96 10.16 13.63
C GLN A 66 -28.37 10.20 12.16
N HIS A 67 -27.70 9.43 11.31
CA HIS A 67 -28.01 9.29 9.89
C HIS A 67 -28.68 7.96 9.53
N THR A 68 -28.87 7.05 10.50
CA THR A 68 -29.36 5.69 10.22
C THR A 68 -30.86 5.52 10.45
N MET A 69 -31.54 4.86 9.52
CA MET A 69 -32.92 4.36 9.63
C MET A 69 -32.92 2.83 9.53
N VAL A 70 -33.68 2.18 10.40
CA VAL A 70 -33.87 0.71 10.39
C VAL A 70 -35.08 0.35 9.53
N LEU A 71 -34.89 -0.55 8.56
CA LEU A 71 -35.96 -1.13 7.74
C LEU A 71 -36.16 -2.59 8.12
N THR A 72 -37.41 -3.03 8.29
CA THR A 72 -37.72 -4.45 8.57
C THR A 72 -38.66 -5.05 7.54
N THR A 73 -38.41 -6.30 7.11
CA THR A 73 -39.13 -6.94 5.99
C THR A 73 -40.39 -7.74 6.34
N GLN A 74 -40.91 -7.66 7.57
CA GLN A 74 -42.15 -8.33 8.01
C GLN A 74 -42.61 -7.75 9.37
N GLU A 75 -43.91 -7.77 9.66
CA GLU A 75 -44.42 -7.67 11.03
C GLU A 75 -44.33 -9.03 11.73
N PRO A 76 -44.06 -9.01 13.04
CA PRO A 76 -44.82 -9.85 13.94
C PRO A 76 -45.18 -9.09 15.22
N ASN A 77 -46.08 -9.72 15.95
CA ASN A 77 -46.76 -9.17 17.13
C ASN A 77 -45.83 -8.77 18.30
N GLU A 78 -44.54 -9.16 18.28
CA GLU A 78 -43.54 -8.82 19.30
C GLU A 78 -42.15 -8.69 18.66
N THR A 79 -41.55 -7.49 18.72
CA THR A 79 -40.15 -7.24 18.31
C THR A 79 -39.18 -7.85 19.31
N SER A 80 -38.08 -8.49 18.85
CA SER A 80 -37.06 -8.97 19.77
C SER A 80 -36.40 -7.81 20.51
N ASP A 81 -36.00 -8.03 21.77
CA ASP A 81 -35.30 -7.02 22.60
C ASP A 81 -34.05 -6.47 21.90
N ILE A 82 -33.38 -7.32 21.12
CA ILE A 82 -32.19 -6.99 20.34
C ILE A 82 -32.53 -5.99 19.22
N LEU A 83 -33.58 -6.27 18.44
CA LEU A 83 -34.02 -5.37 17.39
C LEU A 83 -34.47 -4.02 17.96
N GLN A 84 -35.18 -4.03 19.08
CA GLN A 84 -35.58 -2.81 19.79
C GLN A 84 -34.38 -1.97 20.25
N ASN A 85 -33.33 -2.61 20.75
CA ASN A 85 -32.10 -1.90 21.13
C ASN A 85 -31.46 -1.17 19.94
N ILE A 86 -31.36 -1.85 18.78
CA ILE A 86 -30.82 -1.24 17.54
C ILE A 86 -31.69 -0.06 17.09
N ILE A 87 -33.01 -0.22 17.10
CA ILE A 87 -33.98 0.85 16.75
C ILE A 87 -33.82 2.05 17.70
N GLN A 88 -33.70 1.79 19.01
CA GLN A 88 -33.53 2.82 20.02
C GLN A 88 -32.24 3.63 19.82
N LYS A 89 -31.12 2.96 19.50
CA LYS A 89 -29.85 3.63 19.15
C LYS A 89 -30.00 4.54 17.92
N CYS A 90 -30.83 4.16 16.96
CA CYS A 90 -31.14 4.96 15.77
C CYS A 90 -32.22 6.05 16.01
N ALA A 91 -32.43 6.46 17.26
CA ALA A 91 -33.45 7.45 17.66
C ALA A 91 -34.88 7.05 17.26
N ASN A 92 -35.20 5.75 17.34
CA ASN A 92 -36.50 5.18 16.99
C ASN A 92 -36.92 5.39 15.52
N ARG A 93 -35.96 5.62 14.62
CA ARG A 93 -36.23 5.69 13.17
C ARG A 93 -36.32 4.31 12.59
N HIS A 94 -37.55 3.83 12.48
CA HIS A 94 -37.87 2.50 11.98
C HIS A 94 -39.02 2.56 10.98
N PHE A 95 -38.93 1.77 9.92
CA PHE A 95 -40.01 1.56 8.97
C PHE A 95 -40.21 0.06 8.71
N SER A 96 -41.47 -0.37 8.81
CA SER A 96 -41.86 -1.73 8.44
C SER A 96 -42.30 -1.76 6.97
N LEU A 97 -41.59 -2.54 6.15
CA LEU A 97 -41.90 -2.69 4.73
C LEU A 97 -43.09 -3.65 4.54
N GLN A 98 -44.30 -3.07 4.46
CA GLN A 98 -45.54 -3.80 4.15
C GLN A 98 -45.94 -3.63 2.67
N LYS A 99 -46.73 -4.58 2.13
CA LYS A 99 -47.28 -4.50 0.76
C LYS A 99 -48.18 -3.27 0.51
N THR A 100 -48.65 -2.61 1.58
CA THR A 100 -49.55 -1.45 1.55
C THR A 100 -48.85 -0.13 1.92
N SER A 101 -47.55 -0.15 2.16
CA SER A 101 -46.81 1.06 2.60
C SER A 101 -46.67 2.04 1.45
N SER A 102 -46.94 3.32 1.69
CA SER A 102 -46.70 4.35 0.68
C SER A 102 -45.20 4.67 0.60
N PRO A 103 -44.62 4.80 -0.60
CA PRO A 103 -43.26 5.31 -0.76
C PRO A 103 -43.09 6.73 -0.20
N ASP A 104 -44.18 7.51 -0.16
CA ASP A 104 -44.18 8.90 0.30
C ASP A 104 -43.87 9.00 1.81
N ASP A 105 -44.41 8.10 2.63
CA ASP A 105 -44.12 8.07 4.08
C ASP A 105 -42.63 7.78 4.35
N LEU A 106 -42.03 6.90 3.54
CA LEU A 106 -40.60 6.57 3.64
C LEU A 106 -39.73 7.75 3.21
N LEU A 107 -40.09 8.43 2.11
CA LEU A 107 -39.39 9.62 1.64
C LEU A 107 -39.48 10.76 2.65
N GLN A 108 -40.65 10.96 3.26
CA GLN A 108 -40.84 12.00 4.28
C GLN A 108 -39.89 11.80 5.46
N MET A 109 -39.70 10.54 5.89
CA MET A 109 -38.74 10.27 6.96
C MET A 109 -37.28 10.48 6.53
N PHE A 110 -36.92 10.30 5.25
CA PHE A 110 -35.58 10.68 4.78
C PHE A 110 -35.37 12.18 4.88
N GLU A 111 -36.37 12.97 4.48
CA GLU A 111 -36.33 14.42 4.62
C GLU A 111 -36.22 14.86 6.07
N ASP A 112 -36.95 14.20 6.98
CA ASP A 112 -36.88 14.49 8.41
C ASP A 112 -35.47 14.20 8.97
N ILE A 113 -34.83 13.10 8.56
CA ILE A 113 -33.44 12.80 8.97
C ILE A 113 -32.49 13.87 8.47
N VAL A 114 -32.59 14.24 7.19
CA VAL A 114 -31.71 15.28 6.61
C VAL A 114 -31.92 16.60 7.34
N LYS A 115 -33.17 16.97 7.63
CA LYS A 115 -33.51 18.19 8.35
C LYS A 115 -33.05 18.19 9.79
N MET A 116 -33.13 17.06 10.50
CA MET A 116 -32.62 16.91 11.87
C MET A 116 -31.10 17.05 11.95
N ASN A 117 -30.39 16.77 10.86
CA ASN A 117 -28.94 16.94 10.74
C ASN A 117 -28.58 18.26 10.03
N ASP A 118 -29.46 19.27 10.05
CA ASP A 118 -29.24 20.60 9.44
C ASP A 118 -28.88 20.56 7.94
N GLY A 119 -29.27 19.49 7.24
CA GLY A 119 -28.91 19.27 5.84
C GLY A 119 -27.49 18.74 5.63
N LEU A 120 -26.73 18.51 6.70
CA LEU A 120 -25.36 17.99 6.63
C LEU A 120 -25.37 16.48 6.36
N CYS A 121 -24.38 16.03 5.59
CA CYS A 121 -24.08 14.61 5.45
C CYS A 121 -23.30 14.11 6.66
N LEU A 122 -23.28 12.79 6.85
CA LEU A 122 -22.44 12.17 7.87
C LEU A 122 -20.97 12.49 7.62
N ASP A 123 -20.30 13.06 8.60
CA ASP A 123 -18.85 13.28 8.56
C ASP A 123 -18.12 11.96 8.84
N CYS A 124 -17.47 11.47 7.79
CA CYS A 124 -16.68 10.24 7.80
C CYS A 124 -15.19 10.56 7.59
N ALA A 125 -14.67 11.71 8.03
CA ALA A 125 -13.30 12.15 7.76
C ALA A 125 -12.22 11.08 8.06
N GLU A 126 -12.35 10.30 9.13
CA GLU A 126 -11.41 9.23 9.49
C GLU A 126 -11.44 8.02 8.52
N VAL A 127 -12.56 7.85 7.82
CA VAL A 127 -12.81 6.80 6.81
C VAL A 127 -12.45 7.30 5.41
N SER A 128 -12.60 8.61 5.17
CA SER A 128 -12.54 9.28 3.87
C SER A 128 -11.14 9.69 3.41
N GLU A 129 -10.09 9.39 4.17
CA GLU A 129 -8.74 9.50 3.61
C GLU A 129 -8.62 8.50 2.46
N CYS A 130 -8.85 8.98 1.24
CA CYS A 130 -8.44 8.31 0.01
C CYS A 130 -6.90 8.21 0.07
N LYS A 131 -6.41 7.13 0.67
CA LYS A 131 -4.97 6.96 0.93
C LYS A 131 -4.28 6.64 -0.38
N LYS A 132 -3.81 7.68 -1.05
CA LYS A 132 -2.98 7.60 -2.25
C LYS A 132 -1.90 6.52 -2.09
N LEU A 133 -1.92 5.51 -2.96
CA LEU A 133 -0.93 4.45 -2.96
C LEU A 133 0.13 4.76 -4.01
N ASN A 134 1.24 5.32 -3.55
CA ASN A 134 2.41 5.60 -4.37
C ASN A 134 3.24 4.34 -4.65
N LEU A 135 3.37 4.00 -5.92
CA LEU A 135 4.10 2.85 -6.44
C LEU A 135 5.24 3.34 -7.34
N VAL A 136 6.43 2.75 -7.20
CA VAL A 136 7.56 3.00 -8.11
C VAL A 136 7.94 1.70 -8.81
N VAL A 137 7.84 1.67 -10.14
CA VAL A 137 8.16 0.49 -10.94
C VAL A 137 9.61 0.54 -11.39
N CYS A 138 10.37 -0.50 -11.06
CA CYS A 138 11.82 -0.63 -11.25
C CYS A 138 12.16 -1.88 -12.07
N GLY A 139 13.32 -1.87 -12.73
CA GLY A 139 13.82 -2.99 -13.52
C GLY A 139 14.47 -2.55 -14.84
N SER A 140 15.21 -3.48 -15.45
CA SER A 140 15.97 -3.30 -16.69
C SER A 140 15.05 -3.31 -17.93
N ASP A 141 14.03 -4.18 -17.93
CA ASP A 141 13.15 -4.40 -19.08
C ASP A 141 12.02 -3.36 -19.15
N ARG A 142 12.12 -2.45 -20.12
CA ARG A 142 11.11 -1.42 -20.39
C ARG A 142 9.75 -1.99 -20.78
N THR A 143 9.73 -3.08 -21.54
CA THR A 143 8.47 -3.68 -22.04
C THR A 143 7.69 -4.32 -20.90
N LEU A 144 8.39 -5.02 -20.00
CA LEU A 144 7.76 -5.60 -18.82
C LEU A 144 7.29 -4.54 -17.83
N LYS A 145 8.06 -3.47 -17.62
CA LYS A 145 7.60 -2.32 -16.82
C LYS A 145 6.30 -1.73 -17.37
N SER A 146 6.26 -1.43 -18.67
CA SER A 146 5.05 -0.89 -19.31
C SER A 146 3.86 -1.84 -19.13
N PHE A 147 4.05 -3.14 -19.35
CA PHE A 147 3.00 -4.13 -19.19
C PHE A 147 2.42 -4.15 -17.76
N ILE A 148 3.29 -4.18 -16.74
CA ILE A 148 2.85 -4.19 -15.34
C ILE A 148 2.23 -2.86 -14.93
N SER A 149 2.77 -1.73 -15.38
CA SER A 149 2.20 -0.40 -15.13
C SER A 149 0.80 -0.29 -15.74
N ASP A 150 0.61 -0.74 -16.99
CA ASP A 150 -0.71 -0.79 -17.64
C ASP A 150 -1.66 -1.74 -16.90
N LEU A 151 -1.17 -2.91 -16.48
CA LEU A 151 -1.94 -3.89 -15.72
C LEU A 151 -2.49 -3.28 -14.42
N ILE A 152 -1.64 -2.59 -13.65
CA ILE A 152 -2.01 -1.91 -12.40
C ILE A 152 -2.99 -0.77 -12.67
N LEU A 153 -2.73 0.06 -13.69
CA LEU A 153 -3.59 1.20 -14.01
C LEU A 153 -4.99 0.77 -14.49
N GLN A 154 -5.15 -0.37 -15.16
CA GLN A 154 -6.46 -0.89 -15.57
C GLN A 154 -7.41 -1.20 -14.39
N GLN A 155 -6.91 -1.39 -13.17
CA GLN A 155 -7.74 -1.57 -11.97
C GLN A 155 -8.35 -0.26 -11.44
N THR A 156 -7.74 0.89 -11.74
CA THR A 156 -8.24 2.20 -11.28
C THR A 156 -9.65 2.50 -11.80
N ASP A 157 -10.05 1.88 -12.91
CA ASP A 157 -11.35 2.13 -13.54
C ASP A 157 -12.50 1.30 -12.92
N ARG A 158 -12.23 0.34 -12.01
CA ARG A 158 -13.30 -0.58 -11.57
C ARG A 158 -13.49 -0.83 -10.08
N ARG A 159 -12.50 -0.81 -9.18
CA ARG A 159 -12.71 -1.32 -7.80
C ARG A 159 -11.79 -0.84 -6.66
N SER A 160 -10.83 0.08 -6.85
CA SER A 160 -9.90 0.43 -5.75
C SER A 160 -10.24 1.75 -5.05
N ASP A 161 -10.48 1.68 -3.73
CA ASP A 161 -10.74 2.81 -2.80
C ASP A 161 -9.53 3.74 -2.56
N ARG A 162 -8.48 3.65 -3.38
CA ARG A 162 -7.23 4.41 -3.27
C ARG A 162 -6.83 4.97 -4.62
N GLU A 163 -6.42 6.23 -4.63
CA GLU A 163 -5.76 6.83 -5.79
C GLU A 163 -4.40 6.14 -6.01
N LEU A 164 -4.27 5.37 -7.09
CA LEU A 164 -3.00 4.76 -7.47
C LEU A 164 -2.13 5.78 -8.18
N HIS A 165 -0.90 5.95 -7.70
CA HIS A 165 0.08 6.80 -8.33
C HIS A 165 1.32 5.98 -8.67
N VAL A 166 1.43 5.62 -9.94
CA VAL A 166 2.50 4.78 -10.46
C VAL A 166 3.55 5.66 -11.14
N ILE A 167 4.80 5.53 -10.71
CA ILE A 167 5.94 6.18 -11.34
C ILE A 167 6.89 5.11 -11.90
N ASP A 168 7.14 5.17 -13.20
CA ASP A 168 8.19 4.37 -13.82
C ASP A 168 9.56 4.98 -13.53
N LEU A 169 10.43 4.22 -12.85
CA LEU A 169 11.84 4.53 -12.75
C LEU A 169 12.55 3.99 -14.00
N PRO A 170 13.25 4.82 -14.80
CA PRO A 170 14.05 4.33 -15.92
C PRO A 170 15.16 3.38 -15.44
N ALA A 171 15.64 2.51 -16.32
CA ALA A 171 16.76 1.61 -16.00
C ALA A 171 18.00 2.45 -15.68
N LEU A 172 18.49 2.36 -14.45
CA LEU A 172 19.54 3.23 -13.92
C LEU A 172 20.89 2.99 -14.59
N ILE A 173 21.18 1.74 -14.98
CA ILE A 173 22.45 1.39 -15.64
C ILE A 173 22.66 2.06 -17.00
N ARG A 174 21.59 2.63 -17.60
CA ARG A 174 21.63 3.31 -18.90
C ARG A 174 21.76 4.83 -18.77
N LEU A 175 21.94 5.34 -17.55
CA LEU A 175 21.97 6.76 -17.23
C LEU A 175 23.36 7.21 -16.77
N SER A 176 23.65 8.50 -16.91
CA SER A 176 24.83 9.10 -16.26
C SER A 176 24.59 9.20 -14.74
N GLU A 177 25.66 9.32 -13.95
CA GLU A 177 25.53 9.42 -12.48
C GLU A 177 24.66 10.60 -12.04
N GLU A 178 24.77 11.75 -12.71
CA GLU A 178 23.90 12.91 -12.50
C GLU A 178 22.43 12.57 -12.77
N GLU A 179 22.15 11.86 -13.86
CA GLU A 179 20.80 11.48 -14.24
C GLU A 179 20.22 10.37 -13.34
N VAL A 180 21.06 9.44 -12.85
CA VAL A 180 20.67 8.48 -11.80
C VAL A 180 20.22 9.22 -10.55
N MET A 181 20.99 10.20 -10.07
CA MET A 181 20.63 11.00 -8.89
C MET A 181 19.34 11.80 -9.13
N ARG A 182 19.18 12.38 -10.33
CA ARG A 182 17.98 13.15 -10.70
C ARG A 182 16.74 12.26 -10.73
N GLN A 183 16.79 11.10 -11.38
CA GLN A 183 15.63 10.21 -11.54
C GLN A 183 15.23 9.56 -10.23
N THR A 184 16.21 9.17 -9.40
CA THR A 184 15.94 8.53 -8.10
C THR A 184 15.40 9.53 -7.08
N HIS A 185 15.91 10.77 -7.06
CA HIS A 185 15.29 11.85 -6.28
C HIS A 185 13.87 12.16 -6.78
N ARG A 186 13.68 12.23 -8.10
CA ARG A 186 12.39 12.55 -8.72
C ARG A 186 11.34 11.49 -8.43
N CYS A 187 11.65 10.20 -8.53
CA CYS A 187 10.65 9.15 -8.29
C CYS A 187 10.15 9.16 -6.84
N VAL A 188 11.03 9.45 -5.87
CA VAL A 188 10.64 9.55 -4.45
C VAL A 188 9.89 10.85 -4.17
N SER A 189 10.38 12.00 -4.68
CA SER A 189 9.80 13.32 -4.35
C SER A 189 8.42 13.57 -4.98
N LEU A 190 8.11 12.89 -6.08
CA LEU A 190 6.78 12.94 -6.69
C LEU A 190 5.76 12.07 -5.92
N CYS A 191 6.22 11.21 -5.01
CA CYS A 191 5.39 10.38 -4.16
C CYS A 191 5.25 11.01 -2.78
N HIS A 192 4.25 11.88 -2.56
CA HIS A 192 3.93 12.37 -1.22
C HIS A 192 2.96 11.41 -0.51
N PRO A 193 3.18 11.05 0.78
CA PRO A 193 4.30 11.43 1.66
C PRO A 193 5.60 10.63 1.44
N GLY A 194 5.52 9.51 0.74
CA GLY A 194 6.65 8.73 0.26
C GLY A 194 6.19 7.61 -0.68
N VAL A 195 7.14 6.78 -1.10
CA VAL A 195 6.86 5.56 -1.88
C VAL A 195 6.42 4.45 -0.93
N HIS A 196 5.22 3.90 -1.13
CA HIS A 196 4.73 2.80 -0.30
C HIS A 196 5.32 1.47 -0.74
N VAL A 197 5.36 1.24 -2.06
CA VAL A 197 5.89 0.02 -2.66
C VAL A 197 6.75 0.34 -3.89
N PHE A 198 7.97 -0.18 -3.89
CA PHE A 198 8.80 -0.36 -5.07
C PHE A 198 8.47 -1.71 -5.67
N ILE A 199 8.07 -1.72 -6.93
CA ILE A 199 7.77 -2.92 -7.69
C ILE A 199 8.99 -3.22 -8.55
N LEU A 200 9.73 -4.27 -8.20
CA LEU A 200 10.94 -4.67 -8.92
C LEU A 200 10.62 -5.85 -9.84
N ILE A 201 10.65 -5.61 -11.15
CA ILE A 201 10.29 -6.62 -12.14
C ILE A 201 11.54 -7.37 -12.59
N ILE A 202 11.47 -8.70 -12.50
CA ILE A 202 12.55 -9.62 -12.85
C ILE A 202 12.00 -10.67 -13.83
N PRO A 203 12.76 -11.08 -14.86
CA PRO A 203 12.34 -12.17 -15.73
C PRO A 203 12.32 -13.51 -14.97
N GLY A 204 11.44 -14.44 -15.35
CA GLY A 204 11.45 -15.82 -14.82
C GLY A 204 12.57 -16.70 -15.37
N ALA A 205 13.37 -16.18 -16.30
CA ALA A 205 14.57 -16.82 -16.83
C ALA A 205 15.83 -16.41 -16.02
N PRO A 206 16.97 -17.10 -16.18
CA PRO A 206 18.23 -16.67 -15.58
C PRO A 206 18.55 -15.20 -15.87
N LEU A 207 19.07 -14.50 -14.87
CA LEU A 207 19.32 -13.07 -14.96
C LEU A 207 20.45 -12.82 -15.96
N ASN A 208 20.24 -11.89 -16.89
CA ASN A 208 21.31 -11.45 -17.76
C ASN A 208 22.21 -10.42 -17.04
N ASN A 209 23.33 -10.05 -17.66
CA ASN A 209 24.26 -9.08 -17.06
C ASN A 209 23.64 -7.69 -16.84
N GLU A 210 22.71 -7.26 -17.69
CA GLU A 210 21.99 -6.00 -17.51
C GLU A 210 21.06 -6.06 -16.29
N ASP A 211 20.33 -7.17 -16.11
CA ASP A 211 19.45 -7.38 -14.95
C ASP A 211 20.27 -7.33 -13.65
N ARG A 212 21.40 -8.04 -13.62
CA ARG A 212 22.31 -8.07 -12.46
C ARG A 212 22.84 -6.69 -12.12
N ALA A 213 23.32 -5.95 -13.13
CA ALA A 213 23.83 -4.60 -12.94
C ALA A 213 22.74 -3.64 -12.47
N GLU A 214 21.52 -3.75 -13.00
CA GLU A 214 20.39 -2.92 -12.58
C GLU A 214 19.99 -3.20 -11.12
N LEU A 215 19.94 -4.47 -10.73
CA LEU A 215 19.64 -4.87 -9.36
C LEU A 215 20.71 -4.38 -8.36
N GLU A 216 21.98 -4.42 -8.76
CA GLU A 216 23.08 -3.86 -7.98
C GLU A 216 22.98 -2.34 -7.86
N GLU A 217 22.63 -1.64 -8.94
CA GLU A 217 22.51 -0.19 -8.97
C GLU A 217 21.33 0.32 -8.12
N ILE A 218 20.17 -0.34 -8.19
CA ILE A 218 19.02 -0.06 -7.33
C ILE A 218 19.41 -0.22 -5.87
N GLN A 219 20.06 -1.32 -5.49
CA GLN A 219 20.50 -1.54 -4.11
C GLN A 219 21.54 -0.50 -3.68
N ARG A 220 22.45 -0.09 -4.59
CA ARG A 220 23.47 0.92 -4.34
C ARG A 220 22.86 2.30 -4.04
N ILE A 221 21.78 2.66 -4.73
CA ILE A 221 21.13 3.97 -4.56
C ILE A 221 20.20 3.98 -3.36
N PHE A 222 19.27 3.03 -3.28
CA PHE A 222 18.23 3.05 -2.24
C PHE A 222 18.66 2.35 -0.94
N SER A 223 19.84 1.72 -0.94
CA SER A 223 20.41 0.95 0.17
C SER A 223 19.50 -0.20 0.63
N SER A 224 19.84 -0.88 1.74
CA SER A 224 18.95 -1.88 2.34
C SER A 224 17.65 -1.30 2.90
N ARG A 225 17.53 0.04 3.00
CA ARG A 225 16.29 0.71 3.45
C ARG A 225 15.11 0.44 2.53
N VAL A 226 15.36 0.19 1.23
CA VAL A 226 14.30 -0.16 0.27
C VAL A 226 13.70 -1.53 0.51
N ASN A 227 14.41 -2.44 1.18
CA ASN A 227 13.99 -3.83 1.35
C ASN A 227 12.67 -3.95 2.11
N LYS A 228 12.36 -3.01 3.03
CA LYS A 228 11.07 -2.92 3.72
C LYS A 228 9.94 -2.41 2.81
N HIS A 229 10.24 -1.82 1.66
CA HIS A 229 9.25 -1.28 0.74
C HIS A 229 9.30 -1.91 -0.65
N ILE A 230 9.99 -3.03 -0.87
CA ILE A 230 10.10 -3.66 -2.20
C ILE A 230 9.30 -4.96 -2.31
N MET A 231 8.61 -5.13 -3.44
CA MET A 231 7.94 -6.35 -3.91
C MET A 231 8.58 -6.78 -5.22
N ILE A 232 9.12 -8.00 -5.28
CA ILE A 232 9.67 -8.55 -6.51
C ILE A 232 8.55 -9.22 -7.31
N LEU A 233 8.37 -8.81 -8.56
CA LEU A 233 7.44 -9.46 -9.49
C LEU A 233 8.24 -10.26 -10.51
N ILE A 234 8.02 -11.57 -10.52
CA ILE A 234 8.74 -12.50 -11.40
C ILE A 234 7.80 -12.91 -12.52
N LYS A 235 8.13 -12.51 -13.75
CA LYS A 235 7.32 -12.85 -14.92
C LYS A 235 7.50 -14.32 -15.29
N GLN A 236 6.40 -15.06 -15.37
CA GLN A 236 6.36 -16.41 -15.93
C GLN A 236 5.81 -16.39 -17.35
N ASP A 237 6.41 -17.21 -18.24
CA ASP A 237 5.96 -17.31 -19.62
C ASP A 237 4.80 -18.33 -19.79
N SER A 238 4.45 -19.12 -18.76
CA SER A 238 3.26 -19.98 -18.74
C SER A 238 2.74 -20.26 -17.31
N ASP A 239 1.43 -20.51 -17.18
CA ASP A 239 0.76 -20.85 -15.89
C ASP A 239 1.21 -22.19 -15.28
N HIS A 240 1.97 -23.00 -16.02
CA HIS A 240 2.36 -24.37 -15.63
C HIS A 240 3.83 -24.50 -15.27
N GLN A 241 4.59 -23.41 -15.27
CA GLN A 241 5.96 -23.43 -14.77
C GLN A 241 5.98 -23.23 -13.25
N THR A 242 5.75 -24.32 -12.53
CA THR A 242 6.33 -24.51 -11.20
C THR A 242 7.80 -24.93 -11.36
N GLU A 243 8.57 -24.20 -12.17
CA GLU A 243 10.01 -24.38 -12.15
C GLU A 243 10.49 -23.77 -10.84
N GLU A 244 11.22 -24.56 -10.04
CA GLU A 244 11.88 -24.05 -8.85
C GLU A 244 12.70 -22.82 -9.26
N LEU A 245 12.48 -21.70 -8.57
CA LEU A 245 13.24 -20.49 -8.81
C LEU A 245 14.72 -20.85 -8.73
N ASN A 246 15.49 -20.49 -9.76
CA ASN A 246 16.91 -20.78 -9.77
C ASN A 246 17.61 -20.13 -8.56
N GLU A 247 18.72 -20.70 -8.12
CA GLU A 247 19.47 -20.23 -6.94
C GLU A 247 19.80 -18.73 -7.01
N GLU A 248 20.06 -18.21 -8.21
CA GLU A 248 20.35 -16.80 -8.43
C GLU A 248 19.13 -15.91 -8.12
N THR A 249 17.95 -16.28 -8.59
CA THR A 249 16.69 -15.57 -8.34
C THR A 249 16.33 -15.63 -6.85
N GLN A 250 16.52 -16.79 -6.21
CA GLN A 250 16.34 -16.93 -4.77
C GLN A 250 17.28 -16.00 -3.99
N SER A 251 18.56 -15.93 -4.38
CA SER A 251 19.53 -15.02 -3.76
C SER A 251 19.10 -13.55 -3.88
N VAL A 252 18.57 -13.15 -5.03
CA VAL A 252 18.02 -11.80 -5.23
C VAL A 252 16.81 -11.55 -4.33
N ILE A 253 15.88 -12.50 -4.26
CA ILE A 253 14.71 -12.41 -3.38
C ILE A 253 15.15 -12.18 -1.93
N GLU A 254 16.07 -13.00 -1.42
CA GLU A 254 16.58 -12.87 -0.06
C GLU A 254 17.27 -11.52 0.17
N ARG A 255 18.08 -11.07 -0.80
CA ARG A 255 18.78 -9.77 -0.73
C ARG A 255 17.83 -8.59 -0.61
N PHE A 256 16.65 -8.68 -1.20
CA PHE A 256 15.60 -7.65 -1.17
C PHE A 256 14.52 -7.88 -0.10
N GLY A 257 14.74 -8.80 0.85
CA GLY A 257 13.85 -8.98 2.00
C GLY A 257 12.76 -10.04 1.82
N GLY A 258 12.87 -10.91 0.82
CA GLY A 258 12.09 -12.15 0.71
C GLY A 258 10.75 -12.04 -0.02
N ARG A 259 10.19 -10.84 -0.14
CA ARG A 259 8.85 -10.64 -0.72
C ARG A 259 8.88 -10.71 -2.24
N HIS A 260 8.13 -11.66 -2.78
CA HIS A 260 7.99 -11.85 -4.21
C HIS A 260 6.62 -12.40 -4.59
N HIS A 261 6.23 -12.20 -5.85
CA HIS A 261 5.04 -12.79 -6.45
C HIS A 261 5.32 -13.19 -7.90
N LEU A 262 4.75 -14.31 -8.32
CA LEU A 262 4.84 -14.82 -9.70
C LEU A 262 3.69 -14.24 -10.52
N ILE A 263 4.00 -13.64 -11.66
CA ILE A 263 3.01 -13.08 -12.58
C ILE A 263 3.04 -13.85 -13.89
N GLY A 264 1.95 -14.55 -14.18
CA GLY A 264 1.69 -15.21 -15.44
C GLY A 264 0.70 -14.43 -16.31
N PRO A 265 0.44 -14.90 -17.54
CA PRO A 265 -0.50 -14.27 -18.47
C PRO A 265 -1.93 -14.23 -17.96
N ASN A 266 -2.32 -15.15 -17.07
CA ASN A 266 -3.66 -15.22 -16.49
C ASN A 266 -3.74 -14.67 -15.05
N THR A 267 -2.67 -14.04 -14.54
CA THR A 267 -2.70 -13.43 -13.21
C THR A 267 -3.75 -12.33 -13.15
N GLN A 268 -4.71 -12.48 -12.24
CA GLN A 268 -5.75 -11.47 -12.02
C GLN A 268 -5.13 -10.25 -11.33
N VAL A 269 -5.41 -9.07 -11.85
CA VAL A 269 -4.89 -7.81 -11.27
C VAL A 269 -5.42 -7.57 -9.86
N SER A 270 -6.62 -8.09 -9.52
CA SER A 270 -7.16 -8.01 -8.16
C SER A 270 -6.25 -8.70 -7.15
N THR A 271 -5.67 -9.84 -7.51
CA THR A 271 -4.70 -10.56 -6.67
C THR A 271 -3.43 -9.75 -6.46
N LEU A 272 -2.92 -9.08 -7.50
CA LEU A 272 -1.74 -8.20 -7.36
C LEU A 272 -2.05 -7.04 -6.42
N MET A 273 -3.23 -6.42 -6.53
CA MET A 273 -3.63 -5.32 -5.65
C MET A 273 -3.78 -5.76 -4.20
N GLU A 274 -4.42 -6.89 -3.92
CA GLU A 274 -4.53 -7.47 -2.58
C GLU A 274 -3.15 -7.68 -1.93
N ILE A 275 -2.18 -8.18 -2.71
CA ILE A 275 -0.81 -8.40 -2.23
C ILE A 275 -0.11 -7.08 -1.92
N LEU A 276 -0.26 -6.06 -2.78
CA LEU A 276 0.32 -4.74 -2.55
C LEU A 276 -0.29 -4.06 -1.31
N GLU A 277 -1.59 -4.19 -1.11
CA GLU A 277 -2.29 -3.65 0.07
C GLU A 277 -1.87 -4.36 1.35
N GLN A 278 -1.81 -5.69 1.32
CA GLN A 278 -1.32 -6.48 2.45
C GLN A 278 0.10 -6.06 2.84
N MET A 279 0.98 -5.85 1.87
CA MET A 279 2.35 -5.39 2.13
C MET A 279 2.40 -4.01 2.79
N VAL A 280 1.52 -3.09 2.40
CA VAL A 280 1.42 -1.76 3.02
C VAL A 280 0.93 -1.87 4.46
N GLU A 281 -0.02 -2.76 4.73
CA GLU A 281 -0.53 -3.02 6.07
C GLU A 281 0.53 -3.67 6.98
N GLU A 282 1.27 -4.67 6.47
CA GLU A 282 2.41 -5.29 7.17
C GLU A 282 3.48 -4.26 7.55
N ASN A 283 3.68 -3.25 6.70
CA ASN A 283 4.55 -2.12 6.95
C ASN A 283 3.95 -1.05 7.86
N ARG A 284 2.72 -1.23 8.35
CA ARG A 284 1.96 -0.28 9.18
C ARG A 284 1.76 1.08 8.49
N GLY A 285 1.65 1.08 7.17
CA GLY A 285 1.53 2.28 6.36
C GLY A 285 2.81 3.12 6.26
N GLU A 286 3.96 2.63 6.74
CA GLU A 286 5.24 3.32 6.54
C GLU A 286 5.62 3.36 5.06
N PHE A 287 6.36 4.39 4.68
CA PHE A 287 6.79 4.66 3.32
C PHE A 287 8.26 5.03 3.24
N PHE A 288 8.86 4.83 2.07
CA PHE A 288 10.20 5.28 1.76
C PHE A 288 10.14 6.75 1.32
N SER A 289 10.63 7.65 2.17
CA SER A 289 10.59 9.09 1.95
C SER A 289 11.88 9.64 1.34
N THR A 290 11.84 10.92 0.92
CA THR A 290 13.04 11.65 0.50
C THR A 290 14.07 11.73 1.64
N GLU A 291 13.63 11.87 2.90
CA GLU A 291 14.51 11.79 4.08
C GLU A 291 15.22 10.43 4.14
N THR A 292 14.49 9.33 3.93
CA THR A 292 15.06 7.98 3.92
C THR A 292 16.14 7.83 2.84
N LEU A 293 15.92 8.42 1.67
CA LEU A 293 16.89 8.48 0.57
C LEU A 293 18.13 9.29 0.95
N MET A 294 17.94 10.52 1.45
CA MET A 294 19.03 11.43 1.80
C MET A 294 19.91 10.87 2.92
N ASP A 295 19.30 10.25 3.93
CA ASP A 295 20.01 9.53 4.99
C ASP A 295 20.94 8.43 4.44
N ALA A 296 20.45 7.67 3.46
CA ALA A 296 21.23 6.60 2.83
C ALA A 296 22.42 7.17 2.06
N GLN A 297 22.20 8.26 1.31
CA GLN A 297 23.26 8.97 0.57
C GLN A 297 24.28 9.61 1.52
N MET A 298 23.84 10.25 2.60
CA MET A 298 24.71 10.89 3.59
C MET A 298 25.57 9.87 4.33
N LYS A 299 25.00 8.72 4.73
CA LYS A 299 25.78 7.61 5.32
C LYS A 299 26.86 7.09 4.38
N LYS A 300 26.59 7.06 3.06
CA LYS A 300 27.58 6.65 2.06
C LYS A 300 28.71 7.68 1.95
N LEU A 301 28.38 8.97 1.91
CA LEU A 301 29.36 10.06 1.87
C LEU A 301 30.28 10.08 3.11
N LEU A 302 29.70 9.95 4.30
CA LEU A 302 30.48 9.89 5.55
C LEU A 302 31.46 8.71 5.59
N LYS A 303 31.04 7.54 5.10
CA LYS A 303 31.92 6.37 4.99
C LYS A 303 33.05 6.60 3.99
N PHE A 304 32.79 7.31 2.91
CA PHE A 304 33.81 7.65 1.92
C PHE A 304 34.86 8.59 2.53
N GLU A 305 34.44 9.66 3.20
CA GLU A 305 35.36 10.58 3.90
C GLU A 305 36.20 9.88 4.99
N GLU A 306 35.61 8.93 5.72
CA GLU A 306 36.35 8.12 6.70
C GLU A 306 37.40 7.24 6.03
N MET A 307 37.09 6.68 4.87
CA MET A 307 38.01 5.85 4.09
C MET A 307 39.15 6.67 3.50
N GLU A 308 38.88 7.87 2.99
CA GLU A 308 39.92 8.79 2.51
C GLU A 308 40.90 9.16 3.62
N LYS A 309 40.41 9.47 4.83
CA LYS A 309 41.27 9.74 5.99
C LYS A 309 42.15 8.55 6.35
N LYS A 310 41.62 7.32 6.28
CA LYS A 310 42.40 6.10 6.49
C LYS A 310 43.48 5.93 5.43
N ILE A 311 43.17 6.16 4.16
CA ILE A 311 44.13 6.09 3.06
C ILE A 311 45.25 7.11 3.27
N GLN A 312 44.94 8.37 3.55
CA GLN A 312 45.93 9.41 3.82
C GLN A 312 46.83 9.08 5.02
N SER A 313 46.27 8.49 6.07
CA SER A 313 47.04 8.05 7.24
C SER A 313 48.02 6.92 6.90
N LEU A 314 47.60 5.96 6.07
CA LEU A 314 48.43 4.86 5.61
C LEU A 314 49.54 5.34 4.67
N GLU A 315 49.24 6.27 3.75
CA GLU A 315 50.24 6.88 2.88
C GLU A 315 51.31 7.62 3.68
N THR A 316 50.89 8.40 4.70
CA THR A 316 51.81 9.10 5.61
C THR A 316 52.69 8.11 6.36
N TYR A 317 52.11 7.00 6.85
CA TYR A 317 52.85 5.95 7.54
C TYR A 317 53.88 5.27 6.63
N LEU A 318 53.50 4.90 5.40
CA LEU A 318 54.41 4.26 4.43
C LEU A 318 55.57 5.19 4.02
N LEU A 319 55.29 6.48 3.82
CA LEU A 319 56.31 7.49 3.54
C LEU A 319 57.29 7.66 4.72
N SER A 320 56.81 7.54 5.96
CA SER A 320 57.68 7.62 7.15
C SER A 320 58.61 6.40 7.28
N GLN A 321 58.16 5.18 6.94
CA GLN A 321 58.99 3.98 6.97
C GLN A 321 60.03 3.91 5.83
N GLY A 322 59.72 4.46 4.66
CA GLY A 322 60.67 4.54 3.53
C GLY A 322 61.86 5.46 3.80
N ASN A 323 61.72 6.44 4.69
CA ASN A 323 62.80 7.34 5.08
C ASN A 323 63.75 6.77 6.14
N GLU A 324 63.30 5.82 6.97
CA GLU A 324 64.14 5.19 8.00
C GLU A 324 65.14 4.17 7.42
N GLN A 325 64.84 3.54 6.28
CA GLN A 325 65.74 2.56 5.65
C GLN A 325 66.94 3.18 4.89
N ASN A 326 66.94 4.48 4.62
CA ASN A 326 68.02 5.17 3.90
C ASN A 326 69.15 5.72 4.81
N VAL A 327 69.12 5.46 6.12
CA VAL A 327 70.08 6.07 7.08
C VAL A 327 71.21 5.12 7.52
N LEU A 328 71.19 3.83 7.17
CA LEU A 328 72.30 2.91 7.45
C LEU A 328 73.31 2.89 6.29
N GLY A 329 74.06 3.99 6.16
CA GLY A 329 75.22 4.08 5.26
C GLY A 329 76.35 3.14 5.69
N TYR A 330 76.71 2.20 4.82
CA TYR A 330 77.92 1.40 4.97
C TYR A 330 79.17 2.29 4.76
N PRO A 331 80.21 2.22 5.60
CA PRO A 331 81.42 3.02 5.40
C PRO A 331 82.25 2.47 4.25
N CYS A 332 82.49 3.27 3.22
CA CYS A 332 83.48 3.01 2.18
C CYS A 332 84.89 2.97 2.80
N LEU A 333 85.52 1.80 2.80
CA LEU A 333 86.96 1.67 3.05
C LEU A 333 87.73 2.12 1.79
N LYS A 334 88.42 3.26 1.93
CA LYS A 334 89.38 3.77 0.93
C LYS A 334 90.68 2.99 1.00
N HIS A 335 91.23 2.75 -0.18
CA HIS A 335 92.54 2.16 -0.48
C HIS A 335 93.71 2.78 0.31
N THR A 336 94.69 1.93 0.63
CA THR A 336 96.12 2.19 0.43
C THR A 336 96.80 0.92 -0.05
#